data_AF-A0A811UQW5-F1
#
_entry.id   AF-A0A811UQW5-F1
#
_cell.length_a   1.000
_cell.length_b   1.000
_cell.length_c   1.000
_cell.angle_alpha   90.00
_cell.angle_beta   90.00
_cell.angle_gamma   90.00
#
_symmetry.space_group_name_H-M   'P 1'
#
loop_
_entity.id
_entity.type
_entity.pdbx_description
1 polymer ?
#
loop_
_entity_poly.entity_id
_entity_poly.type
_entity_poly.pdbx_seq_one_letter_code
_entity_poly.pdbx_strand_id
1 'polypeptide(L)'
;YLLAINAAISSDKNELIYTNGLKSDTNTAFATTNDKGVIIIIGLLPQYCSFPTSEEAALHEAVLFAAQSGEEHIICTGSKPTINA
;
A
#
# COMPACT_ATOMS: atom_id res chain seq x y z
N TYR A 1 -19.45 -11.68 16.75
CA TYR A 1 -18.91 -11.28 15.43
C TYR A 1 -17.57 -10.56 15.55
N LEU A 2 -17.49 -9.41 16.24
CA LEU A 2 -16.22 -8.69 16.48
C LEU A 2 -15.09 -9.53 17.12
N LEU A 3 -15.43 -10.38 18.10
CA LEU A 3 -14.47 -11.30 18.74
C LEU A 3 -13.90 -12.37 17.80
N ALA A 4 -14.64 -12.78 16.76
CA ALA A 4 -14.17 -13.77 15.79
C ALA A 4 -13.23 -13.13 14.75
N ILE A 5 -13.46 -11.86 14.41
CA ILE A 5 -12.56 -11.08 13.54
C ILE A 5 -11.22 -10.87 14.24
N ASN A 6 -11.22 -10.48 15.52
CA ASN A 6 -9.98 -10.29 16.28
C ASN A 6 -9.18 -11.58 16.49
N ALA A 7 -9.84 -12.74 16.55
CA ALA A 7 -9.18 -14.04 16.68
C ALA A 7 -8.67 -14.59 15.32
N ALA A 8 -9.28 -14.20 14.21
CA ALA A 8 -8.81 -14.53 12.86
C ALA A 8 -7.59 -13.70 12.44
N ILE A 9 -7.45 -12.49 12.98
CA ILE A 9 -6.23 -11.68 12.87
C ILE A 9 -5.22 -12.23 13.88
N SER A 10 -4.65 -13.39 13.57
CA SER A 10 -3.43 -13.86 14.22
C SER A 10 -2.30 -12.89 13.87
N SER A 11 -1.95 -11.97 14.78
CA SER A 11 -0.92 -10.94 14.57
C SER A 11 0.44 -11.49 14.14
N ASP A 12 0.67 -12.79 14.35
CA ASP A 12 1.94 -13.45 14.11
C ASP A 12 2.12 -14.03 12.69
N LYS A 13 1.12 -13.91 11.80
CA LYS A 13 1.20 -14.48 10.44
C LYS A 13 1.13 -13.49 9.29
N ASN A 14 0.62 -12.28 9.52
CA ASN A 14 0.35 -11.36 8.42
C ASN A 14 1.54 -10.41 8.22
N GLU A 15 2.10 -10.39 7.02
CA GLU A 15 3.12 -9.40 6.67
C GLU A 15 2.48 -8.03 6.43
N LEU A 16 3.09 -7.00 7.00
CA LEU A 16 2.62 -5.62 6.88
C LEU A 16 3.27 -4.92 5.70
N ILE A 17 2.44 -4.35 4.83
CA ILE A 17 2.84 -3.52 3.71
C ILE A 17 2.32 -2.10 3.94
N TYR A 18 3.18 -1.11 3.75
CA TYR A 18 2.84 0.30 3.81
C TYR A 18 2.94 0.91 2.42
N THR A 19 1.95 1.72 2.05
CA THR A 19 1.91 2.42 0.77
C THR A 19 1.84 3.93 0.98
N ASN A 20 2.49 4.66 0.09
CA ASN A 20 2.44 6.12 0.10
C ASN A 20 2.61 6.69 -1.31
N GLY A 21 1.73 7.61 -1.66
CA GLY A 21 1.84 8.46 -2.85
C GLY A 21 2.51 9.79 -2.53
N LEU A 22 3.12 10.41 -3.54
CA LEU A 22 3.68 11.74 -3.43
C LEU A 22 3.38 12.53 -4.70
N LYS A 23 2.93 13.77 -4.50
CA LYS A 23 2.84 14.78 -5.55
C LYS A 23 3.60 16.03 -5.14
N SER A 24 4.54 16.45 -5.98
CA SER A 24 5.18 17.77 -5.93
C SER A 24 4.93 18.52 -7.25
N ASP A 25 5.41 19.76 -7.32
CA ASP A 25 5.32 20.60 -8.52
C ASP A 25 6.02 19.95 -9.72
N THR A 26 7.10 19.20 -9.48
CA THR A 26 7.96 18.64 -10.53
C THR A 26 7.77 17.15 -10.74
N ASN A 27 7.33 16.40 -9.72
CA ASN A 27 7.28 14.96 -9.77
C ASN A 27 5.97 14.40 -9.20
N THR A 28 5.58 13.25 -9.70
CA THR A 28 4.57 12.39 -9.09
C THR A 28 5.21 11.03 -8.89
N ALA A 29 5.15 10.47 -7.69
CA ALA A 29 5.86 9.25 -7.34
C ALA A 29 5.06 8.41 -6.34
N PHE A 30 5.39 7.13 -6.26
CA PHE A 30 4.80 6.23 -5.28
C PHE A 30 5.86 5.31 -4.68
N ALA A 31 5.57 4.78 -3.49
CA ALA A 31 6.40 3.80 -2.81
C ALA A 31 5.56 2.80 -2.02
N THR A 32 6.07 1.57 -1.96
CA THR A 32 5.53 0.49 -1.14
C THR A 32 6.68 -0.14 -0.37
N THR A 33 6.51 -0.32 0.94
CA THR A 33 7.53 -0.88 1.84
C THR A 33 6.94 -1.93 2.76
N ASN A 34 7.78 -2.79 3.35
CA ASN A 34 7.37 -3.60 4.50
C ASN A 34 7.50 -2.81 5.82
N ASP A 35 7.17 -3.45 6.94
CA ASP A 35 7.27 -2.92 8.31
C ASP A 35 8.68 -2.58 8.78
N LYS A 36 9.71 -3.15 8.15
CA LYS A 36 11.13 -2.86 8.42
C LYS A 36 11.65 -1.69 7.57
N GLY A 37 10.80 -1.07 6.76
CA GLY A 37 11.19 -0.01 5.83
C GLY A 37 11.96 -0.50 4.60
N VAL A 38 11.97 -1.80 4.33
CA VAL A 38 12.54 -2.35 3.10
C VAL A 38 11.61 -1.98 1.95
N ILE A 39 12.19 -1.37 0.92
CA ILE A 39 11.47 -1.01 -0.30
C ILE A 39 11.07 -2.29 -1.04
N ILE A 40 9.77 -2.45 -1.25
CA ILE A 40 9.21 -3.46 -2.15
C ILE A 40 9.24 -2.91 -3.57
N ILE A 41 8.72 -1.69 -3.76
CA ILE A 41 8.77 -0.98 -5.05
C ILE A 41 8.74 0.54 -4.85
N ILE A 42 9.38 1.25 -5.77
CA ILE A 42 9.23 2.69 -5.97
C ILE A 42 9.03 2.96 -7.45
N GLY A 43 8.25 3.99 -7.77
CA GLY A 43 8.02 4.37 -9.16
C GLY A 43 7.75 5.86 -9.34
N LEU A 44 8.11 6.36 -10.51
CA LEU A 44 7.73 7.69 -10.98
C LEU A 44 6.52 7.55 -11.91
N LEU A 45 5.54 8.44 -11.72
CA LEU A 45 4.39 8.60 -12.59
C LEU A 45 4.57 9.86 -13.44
N PRO A 46 3.91 9.94 -14.62
CA PRO A 46 3.86 11.15 -15.39
C PRO A 46 3.45 12.37 -14.55
N GLN A 47 4.05 13.53 -14.81
CA GLN A 47 3.85 14.73 -13.99
C GLN A 47 2.39 15.20 -13.93
N TYR A 48 1.58 14.88 -14.94
CA TYR A 48 0.15 15.20 -14.98
C TYR A 48 -0.68 14.36 -14.01
N CYS A 49 -0.15 13.26 -13.47
CA CYS A 49 -0.83 12.43 -12.49
C CYS A 49 -1.03 13.18 -11.17
N SER A 50 -2.18 12.96 -10.56
CA SER A 50 -2.60 13.60 -9.31
C SER A 50 -2.02 12.89 -8.09
N PHE A 51 -2.12 13.53 -6.91
CA PHE A 51 -1.78 12.87 -5.64
C PHE A 51 -2.62 11.59 -5.41
N PRO A 52 -3.97 11.60 -5.58
CA PRO A 52 -4.76 10.37 -5.53
C PRO A 52 -4.25 9.26 -6.46
N THR A 53 -3.91 9.60 -7.71
CA THR A 53 -3.37 8.63 -8.67
C THR A 53 -2.06 7.99 -8.16
N SER A 54 -1.22 8.75 -7.46
CA SER A 54 0.01 8.21 -6.88
C SER A 54 -0.24 7.27 -5.70
N GLU A 55 -1.25 7.53 -4.89
CA GLU A 55 -1.67 6.65 -3.80
C GLU A 55 -2.30 5.36 -4.34
N GLU A 56 -3.14 5.46 -5.37
CA GLU A 56 -3.74 4.31 -6.06
C GLU A 56 -2.68 3.43 -6.72
N ALA A 57 -1.65 4.04 -7.34
CA ALA A 57 -0.53 3.28 -7.90
C ALA A 57 0.25 2.53 -6.83
N ALA A 58 0.53 3.16 -5.68
CA ALA A 58 1.18 2.50 -4.55
C ALA A 58 0.37 1.29 -4.04
N LEU A 59 -0.95 1.48 -3.89
CA LEU A 59 -1.87 0.42 -3.47
C LEU A 59 -1.96 -0.71 -4.51
N HIS A 60 -2.03 -0.37 -5.80
CA HIS A 60 -2.08 -1.34 -6.89
C HIS A 60 -0.87 -2.28 -6.85
N GLU A 61 0.33 -1.72 -6.74
CA GLU A 61 1.56 -2.52 -6.68
C GLU A 61 1.66 -3.35 -5.40
N ALA A 62 1.18 -2.82 -4.26
CA ALA A 62 1.11 -3.59 -3.01
C ALA A 62 0.18 -4.82 -3.14
N VAL A 63 -0.97 -4.66 -3.80
CA VAL A 63 -1.91 -5.76 -4.06
C VAL A 63 -1.29 -6.77 -5.02
N LEU A 64 -0.62 -6.33 -6.09
CA LEU A 64 0.08 -7.23 -7.01
C LEU A 64 1.17 -8.05 -6.31
N PHE A 65 1.97 -7.41 -5.46
CA PHE A 65 2.99 -8.08 -4.66
C PHE A 65 2.36 -9.11 -3.72
N ALA A 66 1.34 -8.71 -2.93
CA ALA A 66 0.65 -9.60 -2.01
C ALA A 66 0.03 -10.81 -2.74
N ALA A 67 -0.59 -10.60 -3.90
CA ALA A 67 -1.20 -11.67 -4.69
C ALA A 67 -0.18 -12.71 -5.21
N GLN A 68 1.09 -12.33 -5.38
CA GLN A 68 2.15 -13.22 -5.87
C GLN A 68 2.90 -13.94 -4.74
N SER A 69 2.84 -13.41 -3.51
CA SER A 69 3.60 -13.92 -2.36
C SER A 69 3.13 -15.29 -1.86
N GLY A 70 1.83 -15.61 -2.00
CA GLY A 70 1.22 -16.77 -1.37
C GLY A 70 1.02 -16.65 0.15
N GLU A 71 1.32 -15.49 0.75
CA GLU A 71 1.18 -15.21 2.18
C GLU A 71 0.04 -14.23 2.47
N GLU A 72 -0.47 -14.24 3.69
CA GLU A 72 -1.48 -13.28 4.14
C GLU A 72 -0.83 -11.94 4.44
N HIS A 73 -1.39 -10.85 3.90
CA HIS A 73 -0.84 -9.51 4.01
C HIS A 73 -1.86 -8.51 4.55
N ILE A 74 -1.40 -7.55 5.34
CA ILE A 74 -2.17 -6.36 5.72
C ILE A 74 -1.53 -5.16 4.99
N ILE A 75 -2.31 -4.50 4.13
CA ILE A 75 -1.87 -3.32 3.40
C ILE A 75 -2.41 -2.06 4.09
N CYS A 76 -1.51 -1.14 4.43
CA CYS A 76 -1.80 0.11 5.12
C CYS A 76 -1.50 1.31 4.20
N THR A 77 -2.48 2.20 4.03
CA THR A 77 -2.33 3.48 3.32
C THR A 77 -2.76 4.64 4.22
N GLY A 78 -2.06 5.78 4.13
CA GLY A 78 -2.47 7.02 4.78
C GLY A 78 -3.58 7.78 4.03
N SER A 79 -3.91 7.38 2.80
CA SER A 79 -4.86 8.06 1.94
C SER A 79 -6.28 7.53 2.13
N LYS A 80 -7.10 8.26 2.88
CA LYS A 80 -8.53 7.96 3.05
C LYS A 80 -9.30 7.88 1.71
N PRO A 81 -9.06 8.76 0.71
CA PRO A 81 -9.70 8.63 -0.59
C PRO A 81 -9.40 7.27 -1.26
N THR A 82 -8.17 6.79 -1.16
CA THR A 82 -7.71 5.54 -1.80
C THR A 82 -8.37 4.30 -1.20
N ILE A 83 -8.77 4.35 0.07
CA ILE A 83 -9.53 3.25 0.73
C ILE A 83 -11.00 3.23 0.29
N ASN A 84 -11.56 4.39 -0.11
CA ASN A 84 -12.99 4.55 -0.41
C ASN A 84 -13.32 4.55 -1.91
N ALA A 85 -12.30 4.48 -2.78
CA ALA A 85 -12.44 4.45 -4.23
C ALA A 85 -12.94 3.09 -4.72
#